data_AF-A0A2W7N2L5-F1
#
_entry.id   AF-A0A2W7N2L5-F1
#
_cell.length_a   1.000
_cell.length_b   1.000
_cell.length_c   1.000
_cell.angle_alpha   90.00
_cell.angle_beta   90.00
_cell.angle_gamma   90.00
#
_symmetry.space_group_name_H-M   'P 1'
#
loop_
_entity.id
_entity.type
_entity.pdbx_description
1 polymer ?
#
loop_
_entity_poly.entity_id
_entity_poly.type
_entity_poly.pdbx_seq_one_letter_code
_entity_poly.pdbx_strand_id
1 'polypeptide(L)' 'MLWIATQDDKSLINAKEITVDGKKIEGVIGSATMDHWSKILGKYESNERALEILDEIFTKIEESNGFSVTYTMPKK' A
#
# COMPACT_ATOMS: atom_id res chain seq x y z
N MET A 1 -6.76 -10.07 5.26
CA MET A 1 -5.30 -9.74 5.28
C MET A 1 -4.94 -8.94 4.04
N LEU A 2 -4.10 -7.92 4.13
CA LEU A 2 -3.67 -7.14 2.97
C LEU A 2 -2.18 -7.35 2.70
N TRP A 3 -1.86 -7.94 1.56
CA TRP A 3 -0.50 -8.20 1.12
C TRP A 3 -0.16 -7.31 -0.07
N ILE A 4 0.87 -6.49 0.07
CA ILE A 4 1.33 -5.57 -0.97
C ILE A 4 2.72 -5.96 -1.44
N ALA A 5 2.88 -6.17 -2.74
CA ALA A 5 4.19 -6.22 -3.38
C ALA A 5 4.64 -4.79 -3.73
N THR A 6 5.86 -4.42 -3.33
CA THR A 6 6.43 -3.09 -3.55
C THR A 6 6.74 -2.86 -5.04
N GLN A 7 6.67 -1.61 -5.46
CA GLN A 7 6.86 -1.18 -6.86
C GLN A 7 8.24 -1.55 -7.43
N ASP A 8 9.24 -1.68 -6.55
CA ASP A 8 10.60 -2.08 -6.90
C ASP A 8 10.79 -3.61 -6.99
N ASP A 9 9.72 -4.39 -6.78
CA ASP A 9 9.68 -5.86 -6.74
C ASP A 9 10.58 -6.51 -5.68
N LYS A 10 11.11 -5.74 -4.72
CA LYS A 10 12.06 -6.26 -3.71
C LYS A 10 11.39 -6.75 -2.43
N SER A 11 10.11 -6.48 -2.23
CA SER A 11 9.44 -6.79 -0.96
C SER A 11 7.98 -7.11 -1.13
N LEU A 12 7.53 -8.05 -0.30
CA LEU A 12 6.13 -8.37 -0.08
C LEU A 12 5.84 -8.08 1.40
N ILE A 13 4.87 -7.21 1.68
CA ILE A 13 4.55 -6.81 3.05
C ILE A 13 3.10 -7.15 3.39
N ASN A 14 2.86 -7.52 4.65
CA ASN A 14 1.52 -7.54 5.22
C ASN A 14 1.25 -6.16 5.80
N ALA A 15 0.42 -5.37 5.12
CA ALA A 15 0.11 -4.01 5.52
C ALA A 15 -1.13 -3.98 6.44
N LYS A 16 -1.04 -3.22 7.52
CA LYS A 16 -2.15 -2.89 8.42
C LYS A 16 -2.88 -1.62 8.00
N GLU A 17 -2.13 -0.66 7.47
CA GLU A 17 -2.61 0.61 6.97
C GLU A 17 -1.84 0.95 5.69
N ILE A 18 -2.51 1.62 4.76
CA ILE A 18 -1.92 2.20 3.55
C ILE A 18 -2.24 3.69 3.57
N THR A 19 -1.21 4.53 3.48
CA THR A 19 -1.33 5.99 3.57
C THR A 19 -0.62 6.65 2.39
N VAL A 20 -1.19 7.74 1.88
CA VAL A 20 -0.58 8.56 0.83
C VAL A 20 0.10 9.77 1.46
N ASP A 21 1.41 9.89 1.25
CA ASP A 21 2.21 11.07 1.60
C ASP A 21 2.68 11.77 0.32
N GLY A 22 1.84 12.69 -0.17
CA GLY A 22 2.04 13.37 -1.44
C GLY A 22 2.14 12.39 -2.61
N LYS A 23 3.35 12.22 -3.14
CA LYS A 23 3.61 11.33 -4.29
C LYS A 23 3.94 9.90 -3.90
N LYS A 24 3.98 9.58 -2.61
CA LYS A 24 4.39 8.28 -2.10
C LYS A 24 3.21 7.56 -1.48
N ILE A 25 3.20 6.24 -1.60
CA ILE A 25 2.32 5.38 -0.85
C ILE A 25 3.16 4.62 0.17
N GLU A 26 2.76 4.68 1.43
CA GLU A 26 3.40 4.00 2.54
C GLU A 26 2.49 2.93 3.13
N GLY A 27 3.08 1.80 3.49
CA GLY A 27 2.41 0.70 4.18
C GLY A 27 2.92 0.58 5.59
N VAL A 28 2.02 0.59 6.57
CA VAL A 28 2.34 0.34 7.97
C VAL A 28 2.35 -1.16 8.22
N ILE A 29 3.49 -1.70 8.65
CA ILE A 29 3.66 -3.13 8.95
C ILE A 29 3.30 -3.41 10.41
N GLY A 30 3.53 -2.45 11.29
CA GLY A 30 3.16 -2.53 12.69
C GLY A 30 3.45 -1.26 13.46
N SER A 31 2.77 -1.12 14.59
CA SER A 31 2.99 -0.09 15.60
C SER A 31 3.32 -0.80 16.91
N ALA A 32 4.59 -0.83 17.31
CA ALA A 32 4.94 -1.07 18.71
C ALA A 32 5.07 0.30 19.40
N THR A 33 4.91 0.34 20.72
CA THR A 33 4.62 1.52 21.56
C THR A 33 5.54 2.76 21.41
N MET A 34 6.61 2.70 20.61
CA MET A 34 7.46 3.85 20.26
C MET A 34 7.93 3.91 18.80
N ASP A 35 7.67 2.87 17.98
CA ASP A 35 8.15 2.81 16.59
C ASP A 35 7.02 2.42 15.63
N HIS A 36 6.65 3.37 14.76
CA HIS A 36 5.79 3.11 13.62
C HIS A 36 6.67 2.59 12.48
N TRP A 37 6.60 1.30 12.17
CA TRP A 37 7.35 0.73 11.04
C TRP A 37 6.52 0.87 9.78
N SER A 38 6.79 1.95 9.03
CA SER A 38 6.27 2.15 7.68
C SER A 38 7.31 1.75 6.63
N LYS A 39 6.82 1.40 5.44
CA LYS A 39 7.64 1.16 4.26
C LYS A 39 7.02 1.85 3.06
N ILE A 40 7.86 2.52 2.26
CA ILE A 40 7.43 3.05 0.97
C ILE A 40 7.12 1.87 0.04
N LEU A 41 5.88 1.82 -0.44
CA LEU A 41 5.37 0.78 -1.31
C LEU A 41 5.51 1.16 -2.78
N GLY A 42 5.32 2.44 -3.08
CA GLY A 42 5.44 2.99 -4.42
C GLY A 42 5.58 4.51 -4.39
N LYS A 43 6.12 5.06 -5.47
CA LYS A 43 6.23 6.50 -5.70
C LYS A 43 5.75 6.81 -7.12
N TYR A 44 4.91 7.84 -7.22
CA TYR A 44 4.23 8.23 -8.44
C TYR A 44 4.59 9.65 -8.86
N GLU A 45 4.14 10.05 -10.04
CA GLU A 45 4.45 11.35 -10.64
C GLU A 45 3.63 12.50 -10.04
N SER A 46 2.43 12.22 -9.54
CA SER A 46 1.53 13.18 -8.89
C SER A 46 0.88 12.60 -7.63
N ASN A 47 0.34 13.48 -6.80
CA ASN A 47 -0.48 13.10 -5.64
C ASN A 47 -1.80 12.46 -6.10
N GLU A 48 -2.37 12.95 -7.21
CA GLU A 48 -3.59 12.39 -7.82
C GLU A 48 -3.38 10.92 -8.19
N ARG A 49 -2.26 10.60 -8.85
CA ARG A 49 -1.93 9.20 -9.20
C ARG A 49 -1.77 8.33 -7.96
N ALA A 50 -1.13 8.83 -6.90
CA ALA A 50 -1.01 8.08 -5.65
C ALA A 50 -2.37 7.81 -4.99
N LEU A 51 -3.31 8.77 -5.06
CA LEU A 51 -4.68 8.61 -4.56
C LEU A 51 -5.50 7.63 -5.42
N GLU A 52 -5.35 7.66 -6.75
CA GLU A 52 -5.96 6.68 -7.65
C GLU A 52 -5.54 5.26 -7.29
N ILE A 53 -4.25 5.03 -7.05
CA ILE A 53 -3.77 3.71 -6.63
C ILE A 53 -4.32 3.30 -5.27
N LEU A 54 -4.49 4.24 -4.32
CA LEU A 54 -5.13 3.94 -3.05
C LEU A 54 -6.59 3.49 -3.24
N ASP A 55 -7.32 4.16 -4.14
CA ASP A 55 -8.70 3.82 -4.50
C ASP A 55 -8.80 2.45 -5.21
N GLU A 56 -7.84 2.12 -6.08
CA GLU A 56 -7.73 0.79 -6.69
C GLU A 56 -7.52 -0.31 -5.64
N ILE A 57 -6.67 -0.06 -4.64
CA ILE A 57 -6.46 -0.99 -3.52
C ILE A 57 -7.75 -1.16 -2.72
N PHE A 58 -8.44 -0.06 -2.42
CA PHE A 58 -9.72 -0.08 -1.70
C PHE A 58 -10.77 -0.91 -2.46
N THR A 59 -10.95 -0.65 -3.76
CA THR A 59 -11.88 -1.39 -4.62
C THR A 59 -11.59 -2.90 -4.60
N LYS A 60 -10.32 -3.29 -4.71
CA LYS A 60 -9.92 -4.70 -4.61
C LYS A 60 -10.21 -5.33 -3.25
N ILE A 61 -10.13 -4.56 -2.17
CA ILE A 61 -10.50 -5.03 -0.83
C ILE A 61 -12.01 -5.32 -0.78
N GLU A 62 -12.83 -4.44 -1.33
CA GLU A 62 -14.29 -4.63 -1.42
C GLU A 62 -14.65 -5.87 -2.27
N GLU A 63 -14.05 -6.02 -3.45
CA GLU A 63 -14.27 -7.18 -4.33
C GLU A 63 -13.89 -8.53 -3.68
N SER A 64 -12.87 -8.53 -2.82
CA SER A 64 -12.33 -9.75 -2.21
C SER A 64 -13.10 -10.20 -0.96
N ASN A 65 -14.19 -9.51 -0.58
CA ASN A 65 -14.99 -9.79 0.63
C ASN A 65 -14.13 -9.92 1.92
N GLY A 66 -13.01 -9.18 2.00
CA GLY A 66 -12.20 -9.06 3.23
C GLY A 66 -11.32 -10.26 3.64
N PHE A 67 -11.32 -11.39 2.93
CA PHE A 67 -10.55 -12.58 3.34
C PHE A 67 -9.03 -12.38 3.22
N SER A 68 -8.53 -12.25 2.01
CA SER A 68 -7.11 -12.04 1.72
C SER A 68 -6.98 -11.29 0.40
N VAL A 69 -6.41 -10.10 0.46
CA VAL A 69 -6.21 -9.23 -0.69
C VAL A 69 -4.73 -9.22 -0.99
N THR A 70 -4.39 -9.48 -2.24
CA THR A 70 -3.04 -9.31 -2.77
C THR A 70 -3.04 -8.21 -3.81
N TYR A 71 -2.11 -7.28 -3.69
CA TYR A 71 -1.98 -6.15 -4.61
C TYR A 71 -0.51 -5.93 -4.95
N THR A 72 -0.23 -5.69 -6.23
CA THR A 72 1.11 -5.36 -6.72
C THR A 72 1.11 -3.91 -7.13
N MET A 73 1.99 -3.11 -6.54
CA MET A 73 2.10 -1.69 -6.86
C MET A 73 2.44 -1.47 -8.34
N PRO A 74 1.65 -0.69 -9.09
CA PRO A 74 1.94 -0.38 -10.48
C PRO A 74 3.28 0.35 -10.65
N LYS A 75 4.01 -0.02 -11.71
CA LYS A 75 5.31 0.61 -12.03
C LYS A 75 5.21 2.02 -12.62
N LYS A 76 4.00 2.44 -13.00
CA LYS A 76 3.69 3.75 -13.59
C LYS A 76 2.37 4.26 -13.01
#